data_AF-A0AAJ7BTU6-F1
#
_entry.id   AF-A0AAJ7BTU6-F1
#
_cell.length_a   1.000
_cell.length_b   1.000
_cell.length_c   1.000
_cell.angle_alpha   90.00
_cell.angle_beta   90.00
_cell.angle_gamma   90.00
#
_symmetry.space_group_name_H-M   'P 1'
#
loop_
_entity.id
_entity.type
_entity.pdbx_description
1 polymer ?
#
loop_
_entity_poly.entity_id
_entity_poly.type
_entity_poly.pdbx_seq_one_letter_code
_entity_poly.pdbx_strand_id
1 'polypeptide(L)'
;MSPHFQEPIVEERNSLDALEIFITHAYEVLGLWKVLCEDQLHNVISCLTKDQINQFSTATFRDLILIGHEISSLLIVHLIDSYLGDNASVDAVSFRLREICPNLYRNEDSICFKANEIILKAKSCGSPEEKEPYLQSALKVNRLLLQYIFYCNLSSQVVILSFS
;
A
#
# COMPACT_ATOMS: atom_id res chain seq x y z
N MET A 1 44.69 9.75 -17.13
CA MET A 1 43.56 10.67 -17.38
C MET A 1 43.52 11.66 -16.23
N SER A 2 43.53 12.95 -16.50
CA SER A 2 43.57 13.99 -15.47
C SER A 2 42.24 14.04 -14.69
N PRO A 3 42.26 14.20 -13.35
CA PRO A 3 41.07 14.11 -12.48
C PRO A 3 39.97 15.14 -12.79
N HIS A 4 40.31 16.24 -13.48
CA HIS A 4 39.41 17.35 -13.80
C HIS A 4 38.29 17.01 -14.81
N PHE A 5 38.41 15.91 -15.56
CA PHE A 5 37.37 15.47 -16.50
C PHE A 5 36.40 14.43 -15.91
N GLN A 6 36.71 13.86 -14.74
CA GLN A 6 35.84 12.84 -14.13
C GLN A 6 34.62 13.43 -13.42
N GLU A 7 34.76 14.60 -12.80
CA GLU A 7 33.65 15.28 -12.11
C GLU A 7 32.41 15.52 -12.99
N PRO A 8 32.53 16.15 -14.18
CA PRO A 8 31.35 16.41 -15.01
C PRO A 8 30.68 15.12 -15.53
N ILE A 9 31.45 14.05 -15.78
CA ILE A 9 30.90 12.75 -16.22
C ILE A 9 30.13 12.08 -15.09
N VAL A 10 30.62 12.19 -13.85
CA VAL A 10 29.92 11.66 -12.68
C VAL A 10 28.64 12.44 -12.40
N GLU A 11 28.66 13.77 -12.52
CA GLU A 11 27.46 14.61 -12.36
C GLU A 11 26.39 14.32 -13.42
N GLU A 12 26.81 14.15 -14.68
CA GLU A 12 25.90 13.78 -15.77
C GLU A 12 25.24 12.42 -15.51
N ARG A 13 26.05 11.42 -15.09
CA ARG A 13 25.53 10.10 -14.72
C ARG A 13 24.54 10.17 -13.55
N ASN A 14 24.86 10.91 -12.50
CA ASN A 14 23.97 11.09 -11.36
C ASN A 14 22.64 11.75 -11.77
N SER A 15 22.68 12.69 -12.73
CA SER A 15 21.49 13.35 -13.26
C SER A 15 20.61 12.38 -14.05
N LEU A 16 21.22 11.49 -14.84
CA LEU A 16 20.49 10.44 -15.56
C LEU A 16 19.89 9.39 -14.62
N ASP A 17 20.64 8.95 -13.60
CA ASP A 17 20.16 8.01 -12.60
C ASP A 17 18.96 8.61 -11.83
N ALA A 18 19.04 9.90 -11.46
CA ALA A 18 17.93 10.61 -10.81
C ALA A 18 16.70 10.76 -11.73
N LEU A 19 16.92 10.98 -13.03
CA LEU A 19 15.84 11.07 -14.01
C LEU A 19 15.15 9.71 -14.22
N GLU A 20 15.90 8.62 -14.28
CA GLU A 20 15.35 7.26 -14.37
C GLU A 20 14.45 6.95 -13.16
N ILE A 21 14.94 7.24 -11.95
CA ILE A 21 14.16 7.08 -10.71
C ILE A 21 12.88 7.92 -10.78
N PHE A 22 12.99 9.18 -11.22
CA PHE A 22 11.84 10.07 -11.33
C PHE A 22 10.79 9.57 -12.34
N ILE A 23 11.22 9.15 -13.54
CA ILE A 23 10.32 8.63 -14.57
C ILE A 23 9.63 7.36 -14.08
N THR A 24 10.39 6.47 -13.42
CA THR A 24 9.84 5.25 -12.82
C THR A 24 8.78 5.61 -11.78
N HIS A 25 9.08 6.51 -10.85
CA HIS A 25 8.12 6.97 -9.85
C HIS A 25 6.87 7.60 -10.47
N ALA A 26 7.03 8.47 -11.46
CA ALA A 26 5.91 9.09 -12.17
C ALA A 26 5.03 8.04 -12.86
N TYR A 27 5.64 7.03 -13.49
CA TYR A 27 4.92 5.92 -14.10
C TYR A 27 4.11 5.13 -13.06
N GLU A 28 4.70 4.84 -11.91
CA GLU A 28 4.01 4.12 -10.82
C GLU A 28 2.82 4.90 -10.26
N VAL A 29 2.98 6.21 -10.01
CA VAL A 29 1.89 7.07 -9.52
C VAL A 29 0.73 7.13 -10.52
N LEU A 30 1.04 7.29 -11.80
CA LEU A 30 0.03 7.27 -12.87
C LEU A 30 -0.60 5.88 -13.04
N GLY A 31 0.18 4.82 -12.83
CA GLY A 31 -0.27 3.45 -12.82
C GLY A 31 -1.28 3.19 -11.70
N LEU A 32 -0.97 3.62 -10.47
CA LEU A 32 -1.89 3.59 -9.34
C LEU A 32 -3.19 4.35 -9.65
N TRP A 33 -3.06 5.56 -10.22
CA TRP A 33 -4.21 6.36 -10.64
C TRP A 33 -5.12 5.60 -11.60
N LYS A 34 -4.52 4.94 -12.60
CA LYS A 34 -5.26 4.11 -13.56
C LYS A 34 -6.00 2.96 -12.87
N VAL A 35 -5.35 2.24 -11.94
CA VAL A 35 -5.98 1.14 -11.17
C VAL A 35 -7.20 1.65 -10.39
N LEU A 36 -7.09 2.82 -9.75
CA LEU A 36 -8.20 3.41 -9.01
C LEU A 36 -9.36 3.75 -9.94
N CYS A 37 -9.08 4.41 -11.08
CA CYS A 37 -10.11 4.84 -12.02
C CYS A 37 -10.89 3.70 -12.68
N GLU A 38 -10.30 2.51 -12.83
CA GLU A 38 -10.96 1.42 -13.55
C GLU A 38 -12.20 0.89 -12.82
N ASP A 39 -12.19 0.80 -11.49
CA ASP A 39 -13.33 0.18 -10.77
C ASP A 39 -13.64 0.78 -9.39
N GLN A 40 -12.68 1.40 -8.70
CA GLN A 40 -12.79 1.62 -7.24
C GLN A 40 -12.66 3.08 -6.79
N LEU A 41 -12.41 4.03 -7.70
CA LEU A 41 -12.18 5.43 -7.33
C LEU A 41 -13.36 6.03 -6.55
N HIS A 42 -14.59 5.73 -6.95
CA HIS A 42 -15.78 6.22 -6.27
C HIS A 42 -15.89 5.71 -4.83
N ASN A 43 -15.60 4.42 -4.62
CA ASN A 43 -15.58 3.79 -3.29
C ASN A 43 -14.47 4.40 -2.43
N VAL A 44 -13.27 4.51 -2.98
CA VAL A 44 -12.13 5.13 -2.29
C VAL A 44 -12.44 6.56 -1.87
N ILE A 45 -12.97 7.39 -2.77
CA ILE A 45 -13.34 8.79 -2.46
C ILE A 45 -14.42 8.84 -1.36
N SER A 46 -15.38 7.91 -1.36
CA SER A 46 -16.43 7.86 -0.34
C SER A 46 -15.90 7.59 1.07
N CYS A 47 -14.73 6.96 1.17
CA CYS A 47 -14.05 6.68 2.44
C CYS A 47 -13.16 7.83 2.93
N LEU A 48 -12.90 8.84 2.10
CA LEU A 48 -12.06 9.98 2.46
C LEU A 48 -12.81 11.00 3.32
N THR A 49 -12.08 11.67 4.22
CA THR A 49 -12.61 12.81 4.97
C THR A 49 -12.78 14.02 4.05
N LYS A 50 -13.58 15.01 4.47
CA LYS A 50 -13.78 16.25 3.69
C LYS A 50 -12.46 16.97 3.40
N ASP A 51 -11.53 16.98 4.35
CA ASP A 51 -10.22 17.60 4.19
C ASP A 51 -9.36 16.85 3.17
N GLN A 52 -9.37 15.51 3.22
CA GLN A 52 -8.69 14.66 2.24
C GLN A 52 -9.27 14.83 0.84
N ILE A 53 -10.60 14.92 0.71
CA ILE A 53 -11.27 15.20 -0.57
C ILE A 53 -10.85 16.57 -1.11
N ASN A 54 -10.81 17.60 -0.27
CA ASN A 54 -10.39 18.94 -0.69
C ASN A 54 -8.93 18.95 -1.15
N GLN A 55 -8.04 18.30 -0.40
CA GLN A 55 -6.62 18.14 -0.78
C GLN A 55 -6.48 17.39 -2.10
N PHE A 56 -7.22 16.29 -2.26
CA PHE A 56 -7.22 15.48 -3.46
C PHE A 56 -7.78 16.24 -4.68
N SER A 57 -8.84 17.03 -4.49
CA SER A 57 -9.48 17.80 -5.56
C SER A 57 -8.65 18.97 -6.08
N THR A 58 -7.73 19.48 -5.26
CA THR A 58 -6.85 20.60 -5.63
C THR A 58 -5.46 20.13 -6.06
N ALA A 59 -5.11 18.86 -5.81
CA ALA A 59 -3.85 18.28 -6.23
C ALA A 59 -3.76 18.13 -7.75
N THR A 60 -2.65 18.57 -8.33
CA THR A 60 -2.31 18.27 -9.73
C THR A 60 -1.56 16.95 -9.83
N PHE A 61 -1.46 16.37 -11.03
CA PHE A 61 -0.59 15.20 -11.25
C PHE A 61 0.87 15.50 -10.90
N ARG A 62 1.33 16.74 -11.11
CA ARG A 62 2.65 17.17 -10.68
C ARG A 62 2.78 17.06 -9.15
N ASP A 63 1.78 17.49 -8.40
CA ASP A 63 1.81 17.41 -6.94
C ASP A 63 1.77 15.96 -6.46
N LEU A 64 0.94 15.12 -7.12
CA LEU A 64 0.89 13.68 -6.83
C LEU A 64 2.24 12.99 -7.03
N ILE A 65 2.96 13.35 -8.10
CA ILE A 65 4.27 12.78 -8.44
C ILE A 65 5.40 13.34 -7.56
N LEU A 66 5.38 14.64 -7.21
CA LEU A 66 6.50 15.27 -6.50
C LEU A 66 6.41 15.18 -4.98
N ILE A 67 5.21 15.28 -4.42
CA ILE A 67 4.97 15.38 -2.96
C ILE A 67 3.79 14.52 -2.50
N GLY A 68 3.16 13.77 -3.41
CA GLY A 68 1.95 13.00 -3.15
C GLY A 68 2.21 11.59 -2.64
N HIS A 69 3.37 11.31 -2.04
CA HIS A 69 3.63 9.99 -1.46
C HIS A 69 2.58 9.63 -0.40
N GLU A 70 2.27 10.56 0.52
CA GLU A 70 1.25 10.35 1.55
C GLU A 70 -0.13 10.09 0.96
N ILE A 71 -0.51 10.84 -0.07
CA ILE A 71 -1.79 10.66 -0.78
C ILE A 71 -1.81 9.30 -1.47
N SER A 72 -0.72 8.91 -2.14
CA SER A 72 -0.63 7.62 -2.82
C SER A 72 -0.76 6.45 -1.83
N SER A 73 -0.07 6.52 -0.69
CA SER A 73 -0.21 5.51 0.38
C SER A 73 -1.64 5.45 0.93
N LEU A 74 -2.28 6.61 1.15
CA LEU A 74 -3.66 6.69 1.62
C LEU A 74 -4.64 6.05 0.62
N LEU A 75 -4.47 6.32 -0.69
CA LEU A 75 -5.30 5.75 -1.74
C LEU A 75 -5.15 4.22 -1.83
N ILE A 76 -3.92 3.71 -1.68
CA ILE A 76 -3.65 2.26 -1.64
C ILE A 76 -4.37 1.60 -0.46
N VAL A 77 -4.28 2.19 0.74
CA VAL A 77 -4.95 1.66 1.94
C VAL A 77 -6.46 1.57 1.71
N HIS A 78 -7.08 2.66 1.28
CA HIS A 78 -8.53 2.68 1.04
C HIS A 78 -8.97 1.77 -0.11
N LEU A 79 -8.13 1.59 -1.14
CA LEU A 79 -8.39 0.63 -2.20
C LEU A 79 -8.39 -0.81 -1.66
N ILE A 80 -7.43 -1.18 -0.82
CA ILE A 80 -7.42 -2.53 -0.25
C ILE A 80 -8.60 -2.71 0.72
N ASP A 81 -8.89 -1.71 1.55
CA ASP A 81 -10.00 -1.75 2.50
C ASP A 81 -11.37 -1.89 1.79
N SER A 82 -11.54 -1.34 0.59
CA SER A 82 -12.76 -1.53 -0.19
C SER A 82 -12.96 -2.99 -0.61
N TYR A 83 -11.88 -3.68 -1.02
CA TYR A 83 -11.93 -5.12 -1.31
C TYR A 83 -12.23 -5.95 -0.06
N LEU A 84 -11.68 -5.57 1.10
CA LEU A 84 -11.96 -6.23 2.38
C LEU A 84 -13.43 -6.06 2.79
N GLY A 85 -14.03 -4.89 2.56
CA GLY A 85 -15.43 -4.61 2.85
C GLY A 85 -16.40 -5.47 2.02
N ASP A 86 -16.04 -5.77 0.77
CA ASP A 86 -16.84 -6.59 -0.14
C ASP A 86 -16.62 -8.10 0.04
N ASN A 87 -15.89 -8.52 1.09
CA ASN A 87 -15.45 -9.91 1.29
C ASN A 87 -14.65 -10.49 0.10
N ALA A 88 -14.09 -9.64 -0.76
CA ALA A 88 -13.25 -10.04 -1.87
C ALA A 88 -11.84 -10.38 -1.38
N SER A 89 -11.15 -11.28 -2.08
CA SER A 89 -9.74 -11.53 -1.78
C SER A 89 -8.88 -10.33 -2.20
N VAL A 90 -7.96 -9.94 -1.32
CA VAL A 90 -6.97 -8.90 -1.62
C VAL A 90 -5.86 -9.38 -2.56
N ASP A 91 -5.74 -10.68 -2.82
CA ASP A 91 -4.61 -11.27 -3.56
C ASP A 91 -4.46 -10.68 -4.97
N ALA A 92 -5.58 -10.53 -5.70
CA ALA A 92 -5.56 -10.03 -7.07
C ALA A 92 -5.14 -8.55 -7.14
N VAL A 93 -5.69 -7.72 -6.26
CA VAL A 93 -5.35 -6.29 -6.20
C VAL A 93 -3.91 -6.10 -5.68
N SER A 94 -3.48 -6.87 -4.68
CA SER A 94 -2.10 -6.85 -4.17
C SER A 94 -1.07 -7.33 -5.19
N PHE A 95 -1.41 -8.33 -6.02
CA PHE A 95 -0.57 -8.73 -7.14
C PHE A 95 -0.44 -7.61 -8.16
N ARG A 96 -1.58 -7.04 -8.58
CA ARG A 96 -1.64 -5.94 -9.55
C ARG A 96 -0.87 -4.69 -9.10
N LEU A 97 -1.01 -4.29 -7.83
CA LEU A 97 -0.28 -3.15 -7.27
C LEU A 97 1.23 -3.39 -7.24
N ARG A 98 1.69 -4.62 -6.94
CA ARG A 98 3.13 -4.95 -6.97
C ARG A 98 3.70 -4.95 -8.39
N GLU A 99 2.90 -5.29 -9.40
CA GLU A 99 3.35 -5.20 -10.80
C GLU A 99 3.40 -3.75 -11.30
N ILE A 100 2.44 -2.92 -10.90
CA ILE A 100 2.28 -1.56 -11.44
C ILE A 100 3.10 -0.53 -10.67
N CYS A 101 3.14 -0.63 -9.35
CA CYS A 101 3.76 0.36 -8.47
C CYS A 101 4.55 -0.29 -7.31
N PRO A 102 5.60 -1.08 -7.61
CA PRO A 102 6.36 -1.81 -6.60
C PRO A 102 7.09 -0.93 -5.57
N ASN A 103 7.41 0.33 -5.90
CA ASN A 103 8.02 1.24 -4.94
C ASN A 103 6.99 1.88 -4.00
N LEU A 104 5.74 2.04 -4.46
CA LEU A 104 4.61 2.54 -3.66
C LEU A 104 3.91 1.44 -2.84
N TYR A 105 3.91 0.20 -3.33
CA TYR A 105 3.28 -0.95 -2.68
C TYR A 105 4.23 -2.15 -2.67
N ARG A 106 4.85 -2.38 -1.52
CA ARG A 106 5.91 -3.37 -1.39
C ARG A 106 5.36 -4.73 -0.99
N ASN A 107 6.23 -5.73 -1.01
CA ASN A 107 5.87 -7.08 -0.59
C ASN A 107 5.45 -7.11 0.89
N GLU A 108 6.11 -6.30 1.72
CA GLU A 108 5.80 -6.20 3.14
C GLU A 108 4.37 -5.71 3.37
N ASP A 109 3.93 -4.73 2.58
CA ASP A 109 2.56 -4.20 2.63
C ASP A 109 1.56 -5.30 2.25
N SER A 110 1.84 -6.06 1.18
CA SER A 110 1.02 -7.21 0.76
C SER A 110 0.85 -8.26 1.86
N ILE A 111 1.91 -8.54 2.62
CA ILE A 111 1.84 -9.49 3.74
C ILE A 111 0.96 -8.93 4.86
N CYS A 112 1.08 -7.64 5.17
CA CYS A 112 0.25 -6.98 6.19
C CYS A 112 -1.24 -7.00 5.82
N PHE A 113 -1.59 -6.62 4.60
CA PHE A 113 -2.99 -6.64 4.16
C PHE A 113 -3.56 -8.06 4.10
N LYS A 114 -2.76 -9.06 3.72
CA LYS A 114 -3.17 -10.45 3.77
C LYS A 114 -3.44 -10.93 5.19
N ALA A 115 -2.60 -10.52 6.15
CA ALA A 115 -2.85 -10.80 7.56
C ALA A 115 -4.18 -10.18 8.02
N ASN A 116 -4.46 -8.93 7.63
CA ASN A 116 -5.70 -8.25 7.96
C ASN A 116 -6.92 -8.98 7.38
N GLU A 117 -6.87 -9.40 6.12
CA GLU A 117 -7.91 -10.22 5.49
C GLU A 117 -8.24 -11.48 6.30
N ILE A 118 -7.21 -12.24 6.70
CA ILE A 118 -7.38 -13.47 7.48
C ILE A 118 -8.00 -13.16 8.85
N ILE A 119 -7.58 -12.08 9.52
CA ILE A 119 -8.13 -11.64 10.80
C ILE A 119 -9.61 -11.26 10.66
N LEU A 120 -9.99 -10.52 9.61
CA LEU A 120 -11.38 -10.13 9.36
C LEU A 120 -12.25 -11.35 9.06
N LYS A 121 -11.75 -12.30 8.26
CA LYS A 121 -12.43 -13.58 8.02
C LYS A 121 -12.65 -14.37 9.31
N ALA A 122 -11.62 -14.47 10.16
CA ALA A 122 -11.76 -15.11 11.48
C ALA A 122 -12.83 -14.44 12.36
N LYS A 123 -12.91 -13.10 12.35
CA LYS A 123 -13.93 -12.35 13.09
C LYS A 123 -15.35 -12.62 12.58
N SER A 124 -15.51 -12.85 11.28
CA SER A 124 -16.81 -13.13 10.65
C SER A 124 -17.34 -14.55 10.92
N CYS A 125 -16.50 -15.49 11.36
CA CYS A 125 -16.92 -16.85 11.70
C CYS A 125 -17.75 -16.89 13.00
N GLY A 126 -18.84 -17.65 13.00
CA GLY A 126 -19.74 -17.79 14.16
C GLY A 126 -19.29 -18.84 15.18
N SER A 127 -18.53 -19.86 14.75
CA SER A 127 -18.12 -20.99 15.60
C SER A 127 -16.62 -20.93 15.96
N PRO A 128 -16.24 -21.26 17.21
CA PRO A 128 -14.83 -21.29 17.61
C PRO A 128 -13.99 -22.35 16.87
N GLU A 129 -14.59 -23.45 16.40
CA GLU A 129 -13.91 -24.50 15.62
C GLU A 129 -13.50 -24.06 14.21
N GLU A 130 -14.26 -23.13 13.59
CA GLU A 130 -13.88 -22.53 12.31
C GLU A 130 -12.86 -21.40 12.48
N LYS A 131 -12.83 -20.73 13.64
CA LYS A 131 -11.90 -19.62 13.93
C LYS A 131 -10.46 -20.05 14.09
N GLU A 132 -10.24 -21.21 14.69
CA GLU A 132 -8.91 -21.74 15.03
C GLU A 132 -7.94 -21.83 13.83
N PRO A 133 -8.31 -22.40 12.66
CA PRO A 133 -7.41 -22.44 11.51
C PRO A 133 -7.08 -21.06 10.92
N TYR A 134 -8.03 -20.10 10.97
CA TYR A 134 -7.77 -18.73 10.53
C TYR A 134 -6.85 -17.99 11.51
N LEU A 135 -7.05 -18.16 12.82
CA LEU A 135 -6.18 -17.59 13.86
C LEU A 135 -4.76 -18.16 13.76
N GLN A 136 -4.60 -19.47 13.53
CA GLN A 136 -3.29 -20.08 13.31
C GLN A 136 -2.61 -19.56 12.03
N SER A 137 -3.37 -19.35 10.96
CA SER A 137 -2.86 -18.77 9.71
C SER A 137 -2.46 -17.30 9.91
N ALA A 138 -3.28 -16.50 10.61
CA ALA A 138 -2.96 -15.12 10.97
C ALA A 138 -1.72 -15.05 11.87
N LEU A 139 -1.59 -15.93 12.87
CA LEU A 139 -0.42 -16.02 13.75
C LEU A 139 0.85 -16.42 12.98
N LYS A 140 0.75 -17.31 11.99
CA LYS A 140 1.87 -17.69 11.13
C LYS A 140 2.37 -16.51 10.29
N VAL A 141 1.44 -15.74 9.70
CA VAL A 141 1.77 -14.50 8.97
C VAL A 141 2.30 -13.42 9.92
N ASN A 142 1.69 -13.26 11.09
CA ASN A 142 2.11 -12.30 12.10
C ASN A 142 3.49 -12.64 12.69
N ARG A 143 3.86 -13.93 12.81
CA ARG A 143 5.21 -14.35 13.24
C ARG A 143 6.29 -14.00 12.22
N LEU A 144 5.96 -13.95 10.92
CA LEU A 144 6.86 -13.40 9.89
C LEU A 144 7.02 -11.88 10.04
N LEU A 145 5.96 -11.19 10.45
CA LEU A 145 5.97 -9.74 10.72
C LEU A 145 6.67 -9.40 12.05
N LEU A 146 6.62 -10.25 13.09
CA LEU A 146 7.26 -10.03 14.39
C LEU A 146 8.80 -9.97 14.32
N GLN A 147 9.41 -10.39 13.21
CA GLN A 147 10.83 -10.15 12.95
C GLN A 147 11.11 -8.72 12.43
N TYR A 148 10.06 -7.91 12.20
CA TYR A 148 10.11 -6.58 11.56
C TYR A 148 9.14 -5.49 12.11
N ILE A 149 8.21 -5.75 13.04
CA ILE A 149 7.16 -4.78 13.41
C ILE A 149 7.66 -3.62 14.32
N PHE A 150 7.55 -2.39 13.79
CA PHE A 150 6.99 -1.25 14.54
C PHE A 150 5.99 -0.38 13.73
N TYR A 151 5.67 -0.68 12.45
CA TYR A 151 4.95 0.29 11.61
C TYR A 151 3.54 -0.07 11.12
N CYS A 152 3.07 -1.31 11.26
CA CYS A 152 1.70 -1.64 10.86
C CYS A 152 0.73 -1.36 12.01
N ASN A 153 -0.32 -0.59 11.73
CA ASN A 153 -1.38 -0.11 12.63
C ASN A 153 -2.29 -1.25 13.18
N LEU A 154 -1.70 -2.38 13.58
CA LEU A 154 -2.35 -3.53 14.22
C LEU A 154 -2.73 -3.27 15.69
N SER A 155 -2.34 -2.12 16.25
CA SER A 155 -2.54 -1.80 17.67
C SER A 155 -4.01 -1.62 18.08
N SER A 156 -4.91 -1.26 17.17
CA SER A 156 -6.33 -1.08 17.54
C SER A 156 -7.18 -2.35 17.42
N GLN A 157 -6.78 -3.34 16.63
CA GLN A 157 -7.63 -4.52 16.36
C GLN A 157 -7.17 -5.82 17.03
N VAL A 158 -5.88 -5.98 17.34
CA VAL A 158 -5.37 -7.20 17.98
C VAL A 158 -5.59 -7.19 19.50
N VAL A 159 -5.53 -6.01 20.13
CA VAL A 159 -5.77 -5.87 21.59
C VAL A 159 -7.21 -6.25 21.97
N ILE A 160 -8.16 -6.13 21.04
CA ILE A 160 -9.57 -6.49 21.28
C ILE A 160 -9.77 -8.01 21.28
N LEU A 161 -8.95 -8.79 20.57
CA LEU A 161 -9.11 -10.25 20.47
C LEU A 161 -8.44 -11.02 21.61
N SER A 162 -7.56 -10.40 22.39
CA SER A 162 -6.97 -11.02 23.58
C SER A 162 -7.72 -10.70 24.89
N PHE A 163 -8.79 -9.88 24.84
CA PHE A 163 -9.56 -9.44 26.01
C PHE A 163 -11.10 -9.58 25.88
N SER A 164 -11.61 -10.51 25.07
CA SER A 164 -13.03 -10.90 25.09
C SER A 164 -13.21 -12.40 24.92
#